data_AF-A0A2T4XAJ6-F1
#
_entry.id   AF-A0A2T4XAJ6-F1
#
_cell.length_a   1.000
_cell.length_b   1.000
_cell.length_c   1.000
_cell.angle_alpha   90.00
_cell.angle_beta   90.00
_cell.angle_gamma   90.00
#
_symmetry.space_group_name_H-M   'P 1'
#
loop_
_entity.id
_entity.type
_entity.pdbx_description
1 polymer ?
#
loop_
_entity_poly.entity_id
_entity_poly.type
_entity_poly.pdbx_seq_one_letter_code
_entity_poly.pdbx_strand_id
1 'polypeptide(L)'
;MPDFEKNRNSLKRALGQLPSYDPPAHAWEQLLPRIGEEPLPDEAPLQEAIGQLPAHTPPAAVWNHLNKTLDEEKSTRHTRLTVRRRGFAIAASLALLTTVAYWVFREPPPKVSLQYSQEILQQFKLDIDWNADQSTFDRLEEELASINDPVVNKLRLEYEELMAAHLDVEAMLKSYGQDPQLIRQMADIERERTDIYRQIIELI
;
A
#
# COMPACT_ATOMS: atom_id res chain seq x y z
N MET A 1 18.58 39.00 -35.93
CA MET A 1 19.47 40.18 -36.10
C MET A 1 19.34 41.08 -34.87
N PRO A 2 20.46 41.63 -34.40
CA PRO A 2 20.60 42.38 -33.15
C PRO A 2 20.38 43.90 -33.35
N ASP A 3 20.38 44.67 -32.25
CA ASP A 3 20.63 46.13 -32.16
C ASP A 3 19.57 47.03 -31.47
N PHE A 4 18.65 46.52 -30.64
CA PHE A 4 17.73 47.43 -29.93
C PHE A 4 18.37 48.28 -28.82
N GLU A 5 19.60 48.00 -28.39
CA GLU A 5 20.10 48.60 -27.14
C GLU A 5 21.54 49.12 -27.22
N LYS A 6 21.90 49.81 -28.31
CA LYS A 6 23.21 50.48 -28.45
C LYS A 6 23.51 51.45 -27.29
N ASN A 7 22.48 52.07 -26.71
CA ASN A 7 22.63 53.09 -25.67
C ASN A 7 22.24 52.64 -24.26
N ARG A 8 21.93 51.36 -24.03
CA ARG A 8 21.48 50.85 -22.72
C ARG A 8 22.43 51.21 -21.59
N ASN A 9 23.74 51.07 -21.84
CA ASN A 9 24.76 51.35 -20.85
C ASN A 9 24.91 52.87 -20.60
N SER A 10 24.71 53.68 -21.64
CA SER A 10 24.70 55.15 -21.53
C SER A 10 23.49 55.63 -20.72
N LEU A 11 22.30 55.09 -21.02
CA LEU A 11 21.06 55.42 -20.33
C LEU A 11 21.12 55.01 -18.86
N LYS A 12 21.62 53.81 -18.57
CA LYS A 12 21.78 53.32 -17.20
C LYS A 12 22.75 54.20 -16.39
N ARG A 13 23.82 54.68 -17.03
CA ARG A 13 24.79 55.57 -16.41
C ARG A 13 24.20 56.97 -16.17
N ALA A 14 23.44 57.51 -17.13
CA ALA A 14 22.76 58.79 -16.99
C ALA A 14 21.69 58.76 -15.89
N LEU A 15 20.88 57.70 -15.81
CA LEU A 15 19.90 57.51 -14.74
C LEU A 15 20.54 57.43 -13.36
N GLY A 16 21.71 56.80 -13.24
CA GLY A 16 22.45 56.75 -11.98
C GLY A 16 23.10 58.09 -11.57
N GLN A 17 23.18 59.05 -12.50
CA GLN A 17 23.75 60.38 -12.27
C GLN A 17 22.66 61.45 -12.08
N LEU A 18 21.38 61.10 -12.21
CA LEU A 18 20.32 62.06 -11.93
C LEU A 18 20.34 62.44 -10.44
N PRO A 19 20.37 63.73 -10.10
CA PRO A 19 20.17 64.15 -8.73
C PRO A 19 18.77 63.73 -8.29
N SER A 20 18.68 63.11 -7.12
CA SER A 20 17.38 62.85 -6.51
C SER A 20 16.87 64.16 -5.93
N TYR A 21 16.02 64.85 -6.69
CA TYR A 21 15.26 65.98 -6.17
C TYR A 21 14.01 65.45 -5.51
N ASP A 22 14.06 65.30 -4.19
CA ASP A 22 12.85 65.10 -3.42
C ASP A 22 12.33 66.48 -3.03
N PRO A 23 11.12 66.89 -3.47
CA PRO A 23 10.55 68.15 -3.04
C PRO A 23 10.37 68.13 -1.51
N PRO A 24 10.58 69.26 -0.83
CA PRO A 24 10.48 69.29 0.62
C PRO A 24 9.05 68.94 1.04
N ALA A 25 8.90 68.17 2.11
CA ALA A 25 7.61 67.57 2.53
C ALA A 25 6.45 68.59 2.61
N HIS A 26 6.73 69.83 3.03
CA HIS A 26 5.75 70.90 3.12
C HIS A 26 5.14 71.29 1.76
N ALA A 27 5.83 71.04 0.64
CA ALA A 27 5.30 71.28 -0.70
C ALA A 27 4.12 70.33 -0.99
N TRP A 28 4.24 69.07 -0.57
CA TRP A 28 3.16 68.09 -0.72
C TRP A 28 2.01 68.38 0.23
N GLU A 29 2.29 68.76 1.47
CA GLU A 29 1.26 69.12 2.45
C GLU A 29 0.44 70.33 2.02
N GLN A 30 1.01 71.25 1.24
CA GLN A 30 0.27 72.39 0.66
C GLN A 30 -0.59 72.00 -0.56
N LEU A 31 -0.17 70.99 -1.33
CA LEU A 31 -0.85 70.57 -2.56
C LEU A 31 -1.97 69.55 -2.30
N LEU A 32 -1.75 68.61 -1.37
CA LEU A 32 -2.68 67.52 -1.05
C LEU A 32 -4.12 67.98 -0.73
N PRO A 33 -4.34 69.05 0.06
CA PRO A 33 -5.68 69.55 0.33
C PRO A 33 -6.38 70.06 -0.95
N ARG A 34 -5.61 70.61 -1.90
CA ARG A 34 -6.13 71.24 -3.12
C ARG A 34 -6.49 70.25 -4.22
N ILE A 35 -6.04 69.00 -4.15
CA ILE A 35 -6.22 67.99 -5.20
C ILE A 35 -7.68 67.44 -5.26
N GLY A 36 -8.54 67.79 -4.30
CA GLY A 36 -9.94 67.37 -4.27
C GLY A 36 -10.96 68.49 -3.97
N GLU A 37 -10.50 69.74 -3.89
CA GLU A 37 -11.38 70.90 -3.73
C GLU A 37 -11.96 71.33 -5.08
N GLU A 38 -13.07 72.07 -5.05
CA GLU A 38 -13.68 72.58 -6.28
C GLU A 38 -12.66 73.37 -7.12
N PRO A 39 -12.72 73.26 -8.46
CA PRO A 39 -11.75 73.90 -9.36
C PRO A 39 -11.69 75.40 -9.08
N LEU A 40 -10.48 75.95 -9.02
CA LEU A 40 -10.31 77.39 -8.86
C LEU A 40 -11.03 78.13 -10.01
N PRO A 41 -11.55 79.35 -9.78
CA PRO A 41 -12.25 80.12 -10.82
C PRO A 41 -11.45 80.29 -12.13
N ASP A 42 -10.12 80.27 -12.03
CA ASP A 42 -9.19 80.39 -13.17
C ASP A 42 -9.05 79.10 -14.01
N GLU A 43 -9.64 77.98 -13.57
CA GLU A 43 -9.63 76.70 -14.29
C GLU A 43 -10.84 76.50 -15.22
N ALA A 44 -11.79 77.44 -15.23
CA ALA A 44 -12.92 77.43 -16.15
C ALA A 44 -12.53 77.23 -17.65
N PRO A 45 -11.54 77.93 -18.21
CA PRO A 45 -11.13 77.71 -19.60
C PRO A 45 -10.48 76.34 -19.83
N LEU A 46 -9.83 75.78 -18.80
CA LEU A 46 -9.24 74.44 -18.86
C LEU A 46 -10.34 73.37 -18.90
N GLN A 47 -11.40 73.53 -18.10
CA GLN A 47 -12.54 72.60 -18.13
C GLN A 47 -13.26 72.61 -19.47
N GLU A 48 -13.45 73.80 -20.06
CA GLU A 48 -14.04 73.92 -21.39
C GLU A 48 -13.17 73.23 -22.45
N ALA A 49 -11.84 73.42 -22.39
CA ALA A 49 -10.91 72.74 -23.29
C ALA A 49 -10.91 71.22 -23.11
N ILE A 50 -11.02 70.72 -21.86
CA ILE A 50 -11.14 69.29 -21.58
C ILE A 50 -12.42 68.72 -22.19
N GLY A 51 -13.53 69.44 -22.11
CA GLY A 51 -14.80 69.04 -22.71
C GLY A 51 -14.76 68.97 -24.25
N GLN A 52 -13.86 69.73 -24.88
CA GLN A 52 -13.69 69.77 -26.34
C GLN A 52 -12.67 68.75 -26.88
N LEU A 53 -11.99 67.98 -26.01
CA LEU A 53 -11.03 66.99 -26.46
C LEU A 53 -11.73 65.84 -27.21
N PRO A 54 -11.26 65.47 -28.42
CA PRO A 54 -11.80 64.32 -29.12
C PRO A 54 -11.50 63.03 -28.36
N ALA A 55 -12.53 62.22 -28.14
CA ALA A 55 -12.39 60.90 -27.57
C ALA A 55 -11.76 59.94 -28.59
N HIS A 56 -10.43 59.94 -28.69
CA HIS A 56 -9.71 58.94 -29.47
C HIS A 56 -9.60 57.64 -28.68
N THR A 57 -10.46 56.67 -28.99
CA THR A 57 -10.26 55.30 -28.53
C THR A 57 -9.37 54.56 -29.52
N PRO A 58 -8.25 53.97 -29.08
CA PRO A 58 -7.40 53.19 -29.98
C PRO A 58 -8.18 51.95 -30.46
N PRO A 59 -7.94 51.47 -31.69
CA PRO A 59 -8.57 50.27 -32.21
C PRO A 59 -8.33 49.07 -31.29
N ALA A 60 -9.33 48.21 -31.12
CA ALA A 60 -9.26 47.02 -30.25
C ALA A 60 -8.06 46.11 -30.58
N ALA A 61 -7.60 46.10 -31.84
CA ALA A 61 -6.43 45.36 -32.27
C ALA A 61 -5.14 45.76 -31.52
N VAL A 62 -4.96 47.04 -31.21
CA VAL A 62 -3.78 47.54 -30.48
C VAL A 62 -3.78 47.04 -29.04
N TRP A 63 -4.94 47.08 -28.38
CA TRP A 63 -5.11 46.55 -27.03
C TRP A 63 -4.90 45.03 -26.96
N ASN A 64 -5.46 44.30 -27.91
CA ASN A 64 -5.30 42.86 -27.98
C ASN A 64 -3.83 42.47 -28.19
N HIS A 65 -3.10 43.21 -29.03
CA HIS A 65 -1.67 42.99 -29.24
C HIS A 65 -0.86 43.25 -27.96
N LEU A 66 -1.12 44.37 -27.27
CA LEU A 66 -0.44 44.71 -26.02
C LEU A 66 -0.65 43.65 -24.92
N ASN A 67 -1.90 43.23 -24.72
CA ASN A 67 -2.22 42.18 -23.74
C ASN A 67 -1.49 40.88 -24.08
N LYS A 68 -1.49 40.48 -25.35
CA LYS A 68 -0.80 39.26 -25.79
C LYS A 68 0.71 39.34 -25.53
N THR A 69 1.36 40.46 -25.83
CA THR A 69 2.80 40.64 -25.56
C THR A 69 3.13 40.63 -24.06
N LEU A 70 2.28 41.23 -23.23
CA LEU A 70 2.47 41.27 -21.78
C LEU A 70 2.30 39.90 -21.13
N ASP A 71 1.38 39.08 -21.64
CA ASP A 71 1.16 37.71 -21.17
C ASP A 71 2.30 36.76 -21.60
N GLU A 72 2.80 36.91 -22.83
CA GLU A 72 3.91 36.09 -23.35
C GLU A 72 5.24 36.36 -22.62
N GLU A 73 5.56 37.62 -22.30
CA GLU A 73 6.79 37.96 -21.54
C GLU A 73 6.75 37.48 -20.08
N LYS A 74 5.59 37.56 -19.41
CA LYS A 74 5.44 37.09 -18.02
C LYS A 74 5.49 35.56 -17.91
N SER A 75 5.00 34.84 -18.90
CA SER A 75 4.88 33.38 -18.86
C SER A 75 6.23 32.65 -18.96
N THR A 76 7.18 33.19 -19.74
CA THR A 76 8.41 32.45 -20.08
C THR A 76 9.54 32.57 -19.04
N ARG A 77 9.62 33.67 -18.28
CA ARG A 77 10.73 33.91 -17.34
C ARG A 77 10.52 33.30 -15.95
N HIS A 78 9.28 33.23 -15.47
CA HIS A 78 8.98 32.74 -14.12
C HIS A 78 8.84 31.22 -14.04
N THR A 79 8.47 30.56 -15.14
CA THR A 79 8.19 29.11 -15.15
C THR A 79 9.46 28.26 -15.08
N ARG A 80 10.54 28.61 -15.78
CA ARG A 80 11.77 27.79 -15.79
C ARG A 80 12.53 27.80 -14.46
N LEU A 81 12.55 28.92 -13.74
CA LEU A 81 13.22 29.03 -12.43
C LEU A 81 12.39 28.41 -11.30
N THR A 82 11.05 28.53 -11.35
CA THR A 82 10.17 27.92 -10.35
C THR A 82 10.04 26.42 -10.51
N VAL A 83 9.99 25.88 -11.74
CA VAL A 83 9.96 24.42 -11.96
C VAL A 83 11.25 23.76 -11.50
N ARG A 84 12.41 24.38 -11.75
CA ARG A 84 13.70 23.85 -11.29
C ARG A 84 13.86 23.94 -9.76
N ARG A 85 13.41 25.02 -9.12
CA ARG A 85 13.36 25.13 -7.64
C ARG A 85 12.33 24.18 -7.01
N ARG A 86 11.17 23.97 -7.64
CA ARG A 86 10.16 23.00 -7.19
C ARG A 86 10.65 21.56 -7.33
N GLY A 87 11.42 21.24 -8.38
CA GLY A 87 12.07 19.93 -8.52
C GLY A 87 13.01 19.62 -7.35
N PHE A 88 13.83 20.59 -6.93
CA PHE A 88 14.68 20.42 -5.74
C PHE A 88 13.87 20.35 -4.44
N ALA A 89 12.76 21.08 -4.32
CA ALA A 89 11.88 21.02 -3.16
C ALA A 89 11.19 19.64 -3.03
N ILE A 90 10.71 19.07 -4.13
CA ILE A 90 10.10 17.74 -4.18
C ILE A 90 11.14 16.67 -3.82
N ALA A 91 12.36 16.76 -4.37
CA ALA A 91 13.44 15.84 -4.05
C ALA A 91 13.83 15.93 -2.56
N ALA A 92 13.89 17.13 -1.99
CA ALA A 92 14.19 17.32 -0.56
C ALA A 92 13.07 16.77 0.34
N SER A 93 11.79 16.97 -0.01
CA SER A 93 10.67 16.39 0.76
C SER A 93 10.65 14.87 0.67
N LEU A 94 10.95 14.29 -0.50
CA LEU A 94 11.06 12.84 -0.68
C LEU A 94 12.23 12.29 0.13
N ALA A 95 13.41 12.93 0.06
CA ALA A 95 14.56 12.51 0.84
C ALA A 95 14.29 12.59 2.35
N LEU A 96 13.62 13.65 2.82
CA LEU A 96 13.26 13.79 4.24
C LEU A 96 12.23 12.73 4.65
N LEU A 97 11.21 12.48 3.84
CA LEU A 97 10.23 11.41 4.07
C LEU A 97 10.89 10.03 4.07
N THR A 98 11.79 9.73 3.15
CA THR A 98 12.49 8.43 3.12
C THR A 98 13.46 8.28 4.29
N THR A 99 14.09 9.37 4.74
CA THR A 99 15.01 9.32 5.90
C THR A 99 14.25 9.14 7.19
N VAL A 100 13.12 9.82 7.37
CA VAL A 100 12.22 9.65 8.53
C VAL A 100 11.58 8.26 8.50
N ALA A 101 11.09 7.82 7.35
CA ALA A 101 10.57 6.46 7.19
C ALA A 101 11.65 5.43 7.53
N TYR A 102 12.86 5.57 6.98
CA TYR A 102 13.98 4.69 7.31
C TYR A 102 14.29 4.71 8.81
N TRP A 103 14.28 5.87 9.46
CA TRP A 103 14.53 5.98 10.89
C TRP A 103 13.44 5.31 11.75
N VAL A 104 12.16 5.50 11.40
CA VAL A 104 11.02 4.82 12.06
C VAL A 104 11.05 3.31 11.82
N PHE A 105 11.40 2.87 10.61
CA PHE A 105 11.57 1.44 10.32
C PHE A 105 12.85 0.84 10.89
N ARG A 106 13.75 1.66 11.45
CA ARG A 106 15.01 1.22 12.09
C ARG A 106 14.88 1.15 13.60
N GLU A 107 13.66 1.10 14.14
CA GLU A 107 13.46 0.69 15.52
C GLU A 107 14.21 -0.64 15.74
N PRO A 108 15.10 -0.74 16.75
CA PRO A 108 15.63 -2.03 17.15
C PRO A 108 14.41 -2.92 17.41
N PRO A 109 14.41 -4.17 16.92
CA PRO A 109 13.25 -5.04 17.05
C PRO A 109 12.80 -4.99 18.50
N PRO A 110 11.49 -4.74 18.76
CA PRO A 110 11.00 -4.60 20.11
C PRO A 110 11.56 -5.77 20.90
N LYS A 111 12.15 -5.50 22.08
CA LYS A 111 12.50 -6.55 23.03
C LYS A 111 11.17 -7.10 23.54
N VAL A 112 10.51 -7.88 22.70
CA VAL A 112 9.28 -8.58 23.03
C VAL A 112 9.73 -9.64 24.01
N SER A 113 9.41 -9.44 25.29
CA SER A 113 9.32 -10.56 26.22
C SER A 113 8.16 -11.41 25.70
N LEU A 114 8.46 -12.31 24.77
CA LEU A 114 7.52 -13.31 24.29
C LEU A 114 7.21 -14.18 25.49
N GLN A 115 6.14 -13.85 26.21
CA GLN A 115 5.49 -14.82 27.08
C GLN A 115 4.82 -15.81 26.15
N TYR A 116 5.63 -16.77 25.74
CA TYR A 116 5.22 -17.85 24.88
C TYR A 116 4.46 -18.84 25.75
N SER A 117 3.17 -18.58 25.91
CA SER A 117 2.25 -19.61 26.37
C SER A 117 2.01 -20.51 25.17
N GLN A 118 2.89 -21.49 24.98
CA GLN A 118 2.53 -22.64 24.18
C GLN A 118 1.40 -23.33 24.93
N GLU A 119 0.18 -23.22 24.41
CA GLU A 119 -0.68 -24.36 24.53
C GLU A 119 0.03 -25.45 23.73
N ILE A 120 0.81 -26.27 24.44
CA ILE A 120 1.16 -27.59 23.96
C ILE A 120 -0.20 -28.25 23.86
N LEU A 121 -0.85 -28.12 22.70
CA LEU A 121 -1.70 -29.18 22.22
C LEU A 121 -0.74 -30.36 22.28
N GLN A 122 -0.88 -31.18 23.32
CA GLN A 122 -0.40 -32.53 23.30
C GLN A 122 -1.10 -33.09 22.07
N GLN A 123 -0.43 -32.95 20.92
CA GLN A 123 -0.72 -33.71 19.74
C GLN A 123 -0.44 -35.10 20.26
N PHE A 124 -1.52 -35.72 20.74
CA PHE A 124 -1.50 -37.02 21.35
C PHE A 124 -1.05 -37.91 20.20
N LYS A 125 0.27 -38.08 20.09
CA LYS A 125 0.88 -39.11 19.25
C LYS A 125 0.53 -40.37 20.00
N LEU A 126 -0.69 -40.82 19.78
CA LEU A 126 -1.11 -42.13 20.17
C LEU A 126 -0.34 -43.03 19.21
N ASP A 127 0.81 -43.51 19.66
CA ASP A 127 1.50 -44.63 19.03
C ASP A 127 0.63 -45.84 19.32
N ILE A 128 -0.46 -45.97 18.54
CA ILE A 128 -1.38 -47.11 18.62
C ILE A 128 -0.64 -48.28 17.99
N ASP A 129 -0.37 -49.30 18.81
CA ASP A 129 0.05 -50.60 18.32
C ASP A 129 -1.18 -51.38 17.86
N TRP A 130 -1.49 -51.27 16.56
CA TRP A 130 -2.60 -51.99 15.92
C TRP A 130 -2.43 -53.52 15.97
N ASN A 131 -1.21 -54.00 16.23
CA ASN A 131 -0.88 -55.42 16.27
C ASN A 131 -0.78 -55.98 17.71
N ALA A 132 -1.23 -55.22 18.72
CA ALA A 132 -1.12 -55.62 20.13
C ALA A 132 -1.78 -56.99 20.41
N ASP A 133 -2.91 -57.27 19.76
CA ASP A 133 -3.69 -58.48 19.96
C ASP A 133 -3.39 -59.59 18.94
N GLN A 134 -2.44 -59.37 18.01
CA GLN A 134 -2.14 -60.32 16.93
C GLN A 134 -1.82 -61.73 17.44
N SER A 135 -1.03 -61.83 18.52
CA SER A 135 -0.67 -63.13 19.10
C SER A 135 -1.84 -63.91 19.70
N THR A 136 -2.92 -63.22 20.08
CA THR A 136 -4.15 -63.84 20.58
C THR A 136 -4.95 -64.40 19.41
N PHE A 137 -4.99 -63.66 18.31
CA PHE A 137 -5.62 -64.05 17.07
C PHE A 137 -4.95 -65.27 16.43
N ASP A 138 -3.62 -65.29 16.37
CA ASP A 138 -2.85 -66.41 15.81
C ASP A 138 -3.11 -67.74 16.57
N ARG A 139 -3.23 -67.66 17.90
CA ARG A 139 -3.51 -68.84 18.76
C ARG A 139 -4.92 -69.38 18.56
N LEU A 140 -5.90 -68.48 18.44
CA LEU A 140 -7.28 -68.88 18.15
C LEU A 140 -7.38 -69.50 16.76
N GLU A 141 -6.68 -68.95 15.76
CA GLU A 141 -6.65 -69.54 14.43
C GLU A 141 -6.09 -70.98 14.44
N GLU A 142 -5.05 -71.24 15.23
CA GLU A 142 -4.50 -72.59 15.42
C GLU A 142 -5.51 -73.56 16.05
N GLU A 143 -6.29 -73.10 17.04
CA GLU A 143 -7.34 -73.91 17.68
C GLU A 143 -8.51 -74.19 16.71
N LEU A 144 -8.90 -73.18 15.95
CA LEU A 144 -9.97 -73.24 14.94
C LEU A 144 -9.63 -74.09 13.72
N ALA A 145 -8.33 -74.30 13.43
CA ALA A 145 -7.90 -75.11 12.30
C ALA A 145 -8.43 -76.56 12.35
N SER A 146 -8.76 -77.04 13.54
CA SER A 146 -9.30 -78.38 13.77
C SER A 146 -10.83 -78.49 13.67
N ILE A 147 -11.55 -77.35 13.67
CA ILE A 147 -13.01 -77.29 13.68
C ILE A 147 -13.53 -77.13 12.25
N ASN A 148 -14.41 -78.03 11.82
CA ASN A 148 -15.00 -78.01 10.48
C ASN A 148 -16.53 -77.81 10.55
N ASP A 149 -16.93 -76.58 10.88
CA ASP A 149 -18.33 -76.14 10.89
C ASP A 149 -18.55 -75.12 9.75
N PRO A 150 -19.61 -75.24 8.93
CA PRO A 150 -19.91 -74.31 7.83
C PRO A 150 -20.08 -72.85 8.28
N VAL A 151 -20.62 -72.60 9.49
CA VAL A 151 -20.81 -71.24 10.01
C VAL A 151 -19.47 -70.64 10.43
N VAL A 152 -18.63 -71.41 11.13
CA VAL A 152 -17.29 -70.99 11.54
C VAL A 152 -16.40 -70.75 10.32
N ASN A 153 -16.48 -71.60 9.30
CA ASN A 153 -15.72 -71.44 8.05
C ASN A 153 -16.08 -70.14 7.30
N LYS A 154 -17.35 -69.72 7.32
CA LYS A 154 -17.77 -68.44 6.75
C LYS A 154 -17.13 -67.26 7.48
N LEU A 155 -17.20 -67.28 8.81
CA LEU A 155 -16.60 -66.24 9.66
C LEU A 155 -15.08 -66.19 9.50
N ARG A 156 -14.42 -67.34 9.30
CA ARG A 156 -12.98 -67.40 8.98
C ARG A 156 -12.65 -66.72 7.66
N LEU A 157 -13.46 -66.92 6.62
CA LEU A 157 -13.23 -66.27 5.32
C LEU A 157 -13.41 -64.75 5.42
N GLU A 158 -14.44 -64.29 6.13
CA GLU A 158 -14.65 -62.86 6.40
C GLU A 158 -13.48 -62.28 7.22
N TYR A 159 -12.96 -63.04 8.18
CA TYR A 159 -11.78 -62.66 8.94
C TYR A 159 -10.52 -62.54 8.07
N GLU A 160 -10.26 -63.50 7.17
CA GLU A 160 -9.14 -63.44 6.22
C GLU A 160 -9.21 -62.21 5.31
N GLU A 161 -10.42 -61.84 4.86
CA GLU A 161 -10.65 -60.62 4.08
C GLU A 161 -10.32 -59.36 4.88
N LEU A 162 -10.77 -59.27 6.14
CA LEU A 162 -10.42 -58.16 7.03
C LEU A 162 -8.92 -58.08 7.33
N MET A 163 -8.25 -59.23 7.46
CA MET A 163 -6.80 -59.28 7.64
C MET A 163 -6.04 -58.75 6.42
N ALA A 164 -6.49 -59.07 5.21
CA ALA A 164 -5.92 -58.51 3.99
C ALA A 164 -6.11 -56.97 3.95
N ALA A 165 -7.31 -56.48 4.27
CA ALA A 165 -7.59 -55.05 4.33
C ALA A 165 -6.76 -54.33 5.40
N HIS A 166 -6.59 -54.94 6.58
CA HIS A 166 -5.72 -54.43 7.65
C HIS A 166 -4.29 -54.20 7.15
N LEU A 167 -3.70 -55.20 6.49
CA LEU A 167 -2.33 -55.10 5.97
C LEU A 167 -2.18 -53.99 4.92
N ASP A 168 -3.18 -53.83 4.05
CA ASP A 168 -3.19 -52.77 3.04
C ASP A 168 -3.25 -51.37 3.67
N VAL A 169 -4.16 -51.16 4.64
CA VAL A 169 -4.27 -49.87 5.34
C VAL A 169 -3.02 -49.59 6.19
N GLU A 170 -2.42 -50.61 6.81
CA GLU A 170 -1.16 -50.48 7.54
C GLU A 170 -0.02 -50.02 6.62
N ALA A 171 0.08 -50.59 5.41
CA ALA A 171 1.05 -50.16 4.41
C ALA A 171 0.80 -48.72 3.94
N MET A 172 -0.47 -48.32 3.80
CA MET A 172 -0.84 -46.93 3.50
C MET A 172 -0.46 -45.98 4.63
N LEU A 173 -0.73 -46.32 5.90
CA LEU A 173 -0.33 -45.52 7.06
C LEU A 173 1.19 -45.36 7.17
N LYS A 174 1.96 -46.40 6.83
CA LYS A 174 3.43 -46.34 6.78
C LYS A 174 3.95 -45.42 5.67
N SER A 175 3.26 -45.35 4.53
CA SER A 175 3.71 -44.57 3.36
C SER A 175 3.21 -43.12 3.35
N TYR A 176 1.95 -42.88 3.74
CA TYR A 176 1.30 -41.57 3.71
C TYR A 176 1.24 -40.86 5.08
N GLY A 177 1.62 -41.53 6.17
CA GLY A 177 1.60 -40.98 7.53
C GLY A 177 0.23 -41.07 8.22
N GLN A 178 0.04 -40.26 9.27
CA GLN A 178 -1.18 -40.26 10.12
C GLN A 178 -2.36 -39.52 9.46
N ASP A 179 -2.85 -40.02 8.32
CA ASP A 179 -4.09 -39.52 7.73
C ASP A 179 -5.28 -39.89 8.64
N PRO A 180 -6.08 -38.92 9.12
CA PRO A 180 -7.27 -39.19 9.94
C PRO A 180 -8.29 -40.13 9.29
N GLN A 181 -8.38 -40.17 7.96
CA GLN A 181 -9.30 -41.09 7.29
C GLN A 181 -8.79 -42.54 7.37
N LEU A 182 -7.49 -42.76 7.12
CA LEU A 182 -6.87 -44.08 7.24
C LEU A 182 -6.89 -44.61 8.67
N ILE A 183 -6.68 -43.73 9.68
CA ILE A 183 -6.78 -44.11 11.09
C ILE A 183 -8.20 -44.57 11.45
N ARG A 184 -9.23 -43.90 10.93
CA ARG A 184 -10.62 -44.32 11.15
C ARG A 184 -10.90 -45.67 10.49
N GLN A 185 -10.46 -45.85 9.25
CA GLN A 185 -10.61 -47.12 8.53
C GLN A 185 -9.91 -48.27 9.28
N MET A 186 -8.70 -48.04 9.78
CA MET A 186 -7.98 -49.02 10.60
C MET A 186 -8.76 -49.37 11.87
N ALA A 187 -9.28 -48.37 12.58
CA ALA A 187 -10.08 -48.59 13.79
C ALA A 187 -11.39 -49.35 13.51
N ASP A 188 -12.04 -49.10 12.38
CA ASP A 188 -13.25 -49.81 11.97
C ASP A 188 -12.93 -51.28 11.64
N ILE A 189 -11.84 -51.54 10.89
CA ILE A 189 -11.37 -52.90 10.59
C ILE A 189 -11.04 -53.67 11.87
N GLU A 190 -10.32 -53.06 12.81
CA GLU A 190 -10.00 -53.68 14.10
C GLU A 190 -11.23 -54.05 14.92
N ARG A 191 -12.25 -53.19 14.88
CA ARG A 191 -13.51 -53.46 15.57
C ARG A 191 -14.25 -54.63 14.94
N GLU A 192 -14.38 -54.65 13.62
CA GLU A 192 -15.01 -55.74 12.89
C GLU A 192 -14.27 -57.06 13.11
N ARG A 193 -12.94 -57.03 13.09
CA ARG A 193 -12.08 -58.18 13.39
C ARG A 193 -12.38 -58.75 14.79
N THR A 194 -12.46 -57.88 15.78
CA THR A 194 -12.79 -58.25 17.17
C THR A 194 -14.22 -58.81 17.30
N ASP A 195 -15.18 -58.23 16.56
CA ASP A 195 -16.57 -58.67 16.57
C ASP A 195 -16.74 -60.06 15.93
N ILE A 196 -16.05 -60.34 14.82
CA ILE A 196 -16.01 -61.68 14.22
C ILE A 196 -15.38 -62.68 15.20
N TYR A 197 -14.27 -62.33 15.85
CA TYR A 197 -13.66 -63.19 16.85
C TYR A 197 -14.59 -63.52 18.02
N ARG A 198 -15.34 -62.52 18.51
CA ARG A 198 -16.34 -62.75 19.56
C ARG A 198 -17.40 -63.74 19.10
N GLN A 199 -17.90 -63.61 17.87
CA GLN A 199 -18.88 -64.53 17.30
C GLN A 199 -18.34 -65.94 17.18
N ILE A 200 -17.07 -66.10 16.77
CA ILE A 200 -16.43 -67.41 16.67
C ILE A 200 -16.33 -68.07 18.06
N ILE A 201 -15.91 -67.31 19.09
CA ILE A 201 -15.83 -67.82 20.47
C ILE A 201 -17.20 -68.22 21.02
N GLU A 202 -18.26 -67.47 20.72
CA GLU A 202 -19.63 -67.81 21.15
C GLU A 202 -20.18 -69.10 20.51
N LEU A 203 -19.61 -69.53 19.38
CA LEU A 203 -20.03 -70.71 18.63
C LEU A 203 -19.28 -72.00 19.01
N ILE A 204 -18.26 -71.90 19.88
CA ILE A 204 -17.38 -73.01 20.30
C ILE A 204 -17.62 -73.34 21.76
#